data_AF-A0A6A3YML0-F1
#
_entry.id   AF-A0A6A3YML0-F1
#
_cell.length_a   1.000
_cell.length_b   1.000
_cell.length_c   1.000
_cell.angle_alpha   90.00
_cell.angle_beta   90.00
_cell.angle_gamma   90.00
#
_symmetry.space_group_name_H-M   'P 1'
#
loop_
_entity.id
_entity.type
_entity.pdbx_description
1 polymer ?
#
loop_
_entity_poly.entity_id
_entity_poly.type
_entity_poly.pdbx_seq_one_letter_code
_entity_poly.pdbx_strand_id
1 'polypeptide(L)'
;MYALHRVHERTVDKLDSANRTVQGLRRDLDSLRSGRHADRLQAAKRQIQELTQELDSLRGDSDPARLQTDERKVEDLTRELNSARRQYAKAEDSLQGAQEACRGINAERDRLIKDRDDAVQSLKHVQSRVSHHEAEIAKVGQIRQDRGEFRQERDQLRQERGKIATQVTQLTAQLDQLSHDRDTAILKRNEAIREGQKYYDSSRDFLAQIADMQHAYRLVRQDFDQVRD
;
A
#
# COMPACT_ATOMS: atom_id res chain seq x y z
N MET A 1 9.07 -10.01 2.99
CA MET A 1 8.93 -10.70 1.69
C MET A 1 9.72 -12.01 1.64
N TYR A 2 11.04 -12.00 1.94
CA TYR A 2 11.89 -13.20 1.94
C TYR A 2 11.43 -14.35 2.86
N ALA A 3 10.96 -14.05 4.08
CA ALA A 3 10.52 -15.09 5.02
C ALA A 3 9.29 -15.87 4.53
N LEU A 4 8.34 -15.19 3.89
CA LEU A 4 7.11 -15.82 3.40
C LEU A 4 7.35 -16.67 2.15
N HIS A 5 8.22 -16.20 1.25
CA HIS A 5 8.62 -16.93 0.05
C HIS A 5 9.36 -18.23 0.42
N ARG A 6 10.27 -18.15 1.40
CA ARG A 6 11.01 -19.31 1.91
C ARG A 6 10.14 -20.33 2.64
N VAL A 7 9.07 -19.87 3.31
CA VAL A 7 8.07 -20.76 3.90
C VAL A 7 7.27 -21.43 2.80
N HIS A 8 6.81 -20.69 1.79
CA HIS A 8 6.07 -21.24 0.67
C HIS A 8 6.85 -22.32 -0.09
N GLU A 9 8.11 -22.06 -0.48
CA GLU A 9 8.99 -23.05 -1.12
C GLU A 9 9.12 -24.32 -0.28
N ARG A 10 9.43 -24.18 1.02
CA ARG A 10 9.55 -25.32 1.92
C ARG A 10 8.26 -26.12 2.05
N THR A 11 7.09 -25.47 2.03
CA THR A 11 5.80 -26.16 2.11
C THR A 11 5.49 -26.90 0.80
N VAL A 12 5.82 -26.30 -0.35
CA VAL A 12 5.67 -26.93 -1.67
C VAL A 12 6.58 -28.15 -1.79
N ASP A 13 7.87 -28.02 -1.45
CA ASP A 13 8.84 -29.12 -1.49
C ASP A 13 8.42 -30.30 -0.59
N LYS A 14 7.88 -29.99 0.59
CA LYS A 14 7.33 -31.01 1.51
C LYS A 14 6.10 -31.68 0.94
N LEU A 15 5.20 -30.93 0.30
CA LEU A 15 4.00 -31.48 -0.33
C LEU A 15 4.35 -32.43 -1.48
N ASP A 16 5.34 -32.04 -2.29
CA ASP A 16 5.84 -32.84 -3.41
C ASP A 16 6.54 -34.12 -2.92
N SER A 17 7.33 -34.02 -1.86
CA SER A 17 7.95 -35.18 -1.20
C SER A 17 6.89 -36.14 -0.66
N ALA A 18 5.89 -35.63 0.08
CA ALA A 18 4.80 -36.44 0.61
C ALA A 18 4.00 -37.13 -0.52
N ASN A 19 3.71 -36.43 -1.61
CA ASN A 19 2.99 -36.99 -2.76
C ASN A 19 3.74 -38.14 -3.43
N ARG A 20 5.07 -38.03 -3.59
CA ARG A 20 5.89 -39.13 -4.13
C ARG A 20 5.84 -40.36 -3.21
N THR A 21 5.91 -40.16 -1.90
CA THR A 21 5.83 -41.23 -0.91
C THR A 21 4.47 -41.93 -0.94
N VAL A 22 3.36 -41.18 -1.01
CA VAL A 22 2.01 -41.76 -1.15
C VAL A 22 1.89 -42.61 -2.42
N GLN A 23 2.45 -42.14 -3.54
CA GLN A 23 2.43 -42.91 -4.79
C GLN A 23 3.24 -44.20 -4.70
N GLY A 24 4.41 -44.17 -4.04
CA GLY A 24 5.21 -45.36 -3.77
C GLY A 24 4.43 -46.40 -2.96
N LEU A 25 3.91 -46.00 -1.80
CA LEU A 25 3.15 -46.90 -0.92
C LEU A 25 1.88 -47.46 -1.58
N ARG A 26 1.22 -46.68 -2.46
CA ARG A 26 0.07 -47.19 -3.23
C ARG A 26 0.47 -48.34 -4.17
N ARG A 27 1.61 -48.25 -4.84
CA ARG A 27 2.11 -49.33 -5.71
C ARG A 27 2.49 -50.58 -4.92
N ASP A 28 3.06 -50.40 -3.74
CA ASP A 28 3.42 -51.50 -2.83
C ASP A 28 2.14 -52.18 -2.30
N LEU A 29 1.14 -51.39 -1.91
CA LEU A 29 -0.19 -51.87 -1.52
C LEU A 29 -0.88 -52.66 -2.63
N ASP A 30 -0.85 -52.17 -3.87
CA ASP A 30 -1.42 -52.86 -5.03
C ASP A 30 -0.67 -54.16 -5.32
N SER A 31 0.65 -54.18 -5.14
CA SER A 31 1.47 -55.39 -5.30
C SER A 31 1.16 -56.46 -4.23
N LEU A 32 0.94 -56.05 -2.98
CA LEU A 32 0.53 -56.95 -1.90
C LEU A 32 -0.91 -57.46 -2.08
N ARG A 33 -1.81 -56.62 -2.63
CA ARG A 33 -3.20 -56.98 -2.94
C ARG A 33 -3.36 -57.91 -4.14
N SER A 34 -2.34 -58.06 -4.99
CA SER A 34 -2.40 -58.82 -6.25
C SER A 34 -2.66 -60.34 -6.15
N GLY A 35 -3.18 -60.85 -5.04
CA GLY A 35 -3.76 -62.20 -4.94
C GLY A 35 -2.77 -63.36 -4.91
N ARG A 36 -1.53 -63.18 -5.37
CA ARG A 36 -0.53 -64.26 -5.56
C ARG A 36 -0.30 -65.17 -4.34
N HIS A 37 -0.42 -64.66 -3.12
CA HIS A 37 -0.32 -65.46 -1.90
C HIS A 37 -1.64 -66.15 -1.51
N ALA A 38 -2.78 -65.50 -1.75
CA ALA A 38 -4.11 -66.07 -1.53
C ALA A 38 -4.40 -67.21 -2.52
N ASP A 39 -4.08 -67.01 -3.80
CA ASP A 39 -4.26 -68.00 -4.87
C ASP A 39 -3.43 -69.26 -4.63
N ARG A 40 -2.18 -69.09 -4.19
CA ARG A 40 -1.25 -70.19 -3.89
C ARG A 40 -1.67 -70.97 -2.64
N LEU A 41 -2.19 -70.29 -1.63
CA LEU A 41 -2.77 -70.91 -0.43
C LEU A 41 -4.02 -71.74 -0.78
N GLN A 42 -4.87 -71.23 -1.67
CA GLN A 42 -6.10 -71.89 -2.09
C GLN A 42 -5.82 -73.11 -2.99
N ALA A 43 -4.82 -73.03 -3.87
CA ALA A 43 -4.35 -74.17 -4.68
C ALA A 43 -3.80 -75.31 -3.81
N ALA A 44 -2.93 -75.00 -2.85
CA ALA A 44 -2.36 -75.99 -1.93
C ALA A 44 -3.43 -76.66 -1.04
N LYS A 45 -4.46 -75.93 -0.60
CA LYS A 45 -5.61 -76.50 0.14
C LYS A 45 -6.36 -77.55 -0.67
N ARG A 46 -6.60 -77.29 -1.96
CA ARG A 46 -7.33 -78.21 -2.85
C ARG A 46 -6.54 -79.50 -3.10
N GLN A 47 -5.23 -79.37 -3.37
CA GLN A 47 -4.38 -80.54 -3.61
C GLN A 47 -4.28 -81.48 -2.41
N ILE A 48 -4.21 -80.94 -1.18
CA ILE A 48 -4.22 -81.77 0.04
C ILE A 48 -5.57 -82.50 0.19
N GLN A 49 -6.69 -81.83 -0.10
CA GLN A 49 -8.02 -82.45 -0.02
C GLN A 49 -8.20 -83.58 -1.03
N GLU A 50 -7.73 -83.40 -2.27
CA GLU A 50 -7.78 -84.42 -3.33
C GLU A 50 -6.95 -85.67 -2.97
N LEU A 51 -5.70 -85.48 -2.53
CA LEU A 51 -4.83 -86.60 -2.13
C LEU A 51 -5.30 -87.31 -0.86
N THR A 52 -5.92 -86.59 0.08
CA THR A 52 -6.52 -87.22 1.28
C THR A 52 -7.68 -88.13 0.89
N GLN A 53 -8.52 -87.72 -0.07
CA GLN A 53 -9.62 -88.55 -0.58
C GLN A 53 -9.13 -89.76 -1.39
N GLU A 54 -8.05 -89.61 -2.16
CA GLU A 54 -7.41 -90.75 -2.84
C GLU A 54 -6.84 -91.78 -1.86
N LEU A 55 -6.14 -91.34 -0.81
CA LEU A 55 -5.63 -92.21 0.25
C LEU A 55 -6.73 -92.98 0.98
N ASP A 56 -7.83 -92.30 1.31
CA ASP A 56 -9.01 -92.91 1.95
C ASP A 56 -9.67 -93.96 1.05
N SER A 57 -9.62 -93.76 -0.28
CA SER A 57 -10.17 -94.69 -1.27
C SER A 57 -9.25 -95.89 -1.54
N LEU A 58 -7.93 -95.71 -1.51
CA LEU A 58 -6.92 -96.74 -1.77
C LEU A 58 -6.73 -97.71 -0.59
N ARG A 59 -7.13 -97.33 0.62
CA ARG A 59 -7.00 -98.10 1.86
C ARG A 59 -7.75 -99.46 1.85
N GLY A 60 -8.63 -99.67 0.87
CA GLY A 60 -9.43 -100.89 0.71
C GLY A 60 -8.77 -102.06 -0.05
N ASP A 61 -7.82 -101.82 -0.97
CA ASP A 61 -7.31 -102.89 -1.88
C ASP A 61 -5.89 -102.66 -2.47
N SER A 62 -5.04 -101.80 -1.89
CA SER A 62 -3.84 -101.28 -2.60
C SER A 62 -2.45 -101.69 -2.05
N ASP A 63 -1.49 -101.72 -2.98
CA ASP A 63 -0.05 -101.99 -2.81
C ASP A 63 0.61 -101.02 -1.77
N PRO A 64 1.19 -101.53 -0.66
CA PRO A 64 1.67 -100.70 0.45
C PRO A 64 2.76 -99.69 0.07
N ALA A 65 3.51 -99.92 -1.00
CA ALA A 65 4.51 -98.97 -1.51
C ALA A 65 3.89 -97.69 -2.08
N ARG A 66 2.69 -97.77 -2.68
CA ARG A 66 1.96 -96.62 -3.21
C ARG A 66 1.34 -95.78 -2.10
N LEU A 67 0.67 -96.43 -1.14
CA LEU A 67 0.14 -95.79 0.08
C LEU A 67 1.23 -94.98 0.81
N GLN A 68 2.40 -95.57 1.03
CA GLN A 68 3.51 -94.88 1.69
C GLN A 68 4.08 -93.70 0.89
N THR A 69 3.98 -93.74 -0.44
CA THR A 69 4.42 -92.64 -1.32
C THR A 69 3.44 -91.46 -1.26
N ASP A 70 2.15 -91.74 -1.25
CA ASP A 70 1.12 -90.71 -1.21
C ASP A 70 0.95 -90.11 0.21
N GLU A 71 1.16 -90.90 1.28
CA GLU A 71 1.28 -90.38 2.65
C GLU A 71 2.43 -89.36 2.78
N ARG A 72 3.61 -89.65 2.22
CA ARG A 72 4.74 -88.71 2.21
C ARG A 72 4.41 -87.42 1.45
N LYS A 73 3.72 -87.51 0.31
CA LYS A 73 3.26 -86.31 -0.42
C LYS A 73 2.30 -85.46 0.39
N VAL A 74 1.37 -86.09 1.13
CA VAL A 74 0.44 -85.35 2.00
C VAL A 74 1.19 -84.65 3.13
N GLU A 75 2.19 -85.29 3.74
CA GLU A 75 3.04 -84.65 4.75
C GLU A 75 3.80 -83.43 4.18
N ASP A 76 4.41 -83.59 3.00
CA ASP A 76 5.16 -82.50 2.36
C ASP A 76 4.26 -81.33 1.95
N LEU A 77 3.10 -81.61 1.35
CA LEU A 77 2.11 -80.58 1.04
C LEU A 77 1.57 -79.91 2.31
N THR A 78 1.41 -80.64 3.40
CA THR A 78 0.99 -80.07 4.70
C THR A 78 2.05 -79.10 5.24
N ARG A 79 3.35 -79.41 5.08
CA ARG A 79 4.44 -78.48 5.41
C ARG A 79 4.41 -77.23 4.53
N GLU A 80 4.23 -77.40 3.22
CA GLU A 80 4.12 -76.29 2.28
C GLU A 80 2.92 -75.38 2.58
N LEU A 81 1.76 -75.96 2.87
CA LEU A 81 0.55 -75.24 3.28
C LEU A 81 0.80 -74.40 4.53
N ASN A 82 1.44 -74.97 5.54
CA ASN A 82 1.76 -74.25 6.77
C ASN A 82 2.78 -73.13 6.54
N SER A 83 3.75 -73.33 5.64
CA SER A 83 4.67 -72.28 5.20
C SER A 83 3.93 -71.14 4.49
N ALA A 84 3.05 -71.47 3.54
CA ALA A 84 2.22 -70.51 2.82
C ALA A 84 1.31 -69.70 3.76
N ARG A 85 0.69 -70.34 4.76
CA ARG A 85 -0.11 -69.65 5.80
C ARG A 85 0.71 -68.61 6.57
N ARG A 86 1.94 -68.97 6.98
CA ARG A 86 2.84 -68.04 7.69
C ARG A 86 3.26 -66.88 6.80
N GLN A 87 3.53 -67.13 5.52
CA GLN A 87 3.86 -66.08 4.57
C GLN A 87 2.69 -65.13 4.32
N TYR A 88 1.48 -65.67 4.19
CA TYR A 88 0.26 -64.89 4.02
C TYR A 88 -0.01 -64.00 5.24
N ALA A 89 0.12 -64.53 6.46
CA ALA A 89 -0.03 -63.73 7.69
C ALA A 89 0.98 -62.55 7.74
N LYS A 90 2.25 -62.79 7.40
CA LYS A 90 3.27 -61.73 7.32
C LYS A 90 2.93 -60.68 6.25
N ALA A 91 2.37 -61.10 5.12
CA ALA A 91 1.95 -60.19 4.06
C ALA A 91 0.75 -59.34 4.49
N GLU A 92 -0.21 -59.90 5.24
CA GLU A 92 -1.32 -59.17 5.83
C GLU A 92 -0.85 -58.12 6.86
N ASP A 93 0.06 -58.49 7.77
CA ASP A 93 0.65 -57.54 8.73
C ASP A 93 1.36 -56.40 8.00
N SER A 94 2.11 -56.72 6.95
CA SER A 94 2.81 -55.72 6.12
C SER A 94 1.84 -54.80 5.37
N LEU A 95 0.74 -55.37 4.85
CA LEU A 95 -0.33 -54.63 4.18
C LEU A 95 -1.00 -53.66 5.14
N GLN A 96 -1.29 -54.10 6.37
CA GLN A 96 -1.90 -53.26 7.40
C GLN A 96 -0.96 -52.11 7.79
N GLY A 97 0.33 -52.37 8.00
CA GLY A 97 1.33 -51.33 8.27
C GLY A 97 1.42 -50.29 7.15
N ALA A 98 1.39 -50.74 5.88
CA ALA A 98 1.38 -49.83 4.73
C ALA A 98 0.10 -48.98 4.64
N GLN A 99 -1.06 -49.55 5.00
CA GLN A 99 -2.33 -48.81 5.06
C GLN A 99 -2.32 -47.73 6.14
N GLU A 100 -1.78 -48.04 7.32
CA GLU A 100 -1.64 -47.09 8.42
C GLU A 100 -0.68 -45.96 8.06
N ALA A 101 0.46 -46.27 7.43
CA ALA A 101 1.39 -45.27 6.90
C ALA A 101 0.72 -44.36 5.86
N CYS A 102 -0.05 -44.93 4.93
CA CYS A 102 -0.82 -44.14 3.97
C CYS A 102 -1.84 -43.21 4.63
N ARG A 103 -2.54 -43.66 5.68
CA ARG A 103 -3.46 -42.82 6.44
C ARG A 103 -2.73 -41.66 7.13
N GLY A 104 -1.57 -41.93 7.73
CA GLY A 104 -0.73 -40.91 8.36
C GLY A 104 -0.29 -39.83 7.36
N ILE A 105 0.22 -40.23 6.20
CA ILE A 105 0.70 -39.27 5.20
C ILE A 105 -0.47 -38.48 4.59
N ASN A 106 -1.63 -39.10 4.36
CA ASN A 106 -2.81 -38.35 3.89
C ASN A 106 -3.26 -37.30 4.92
N ALA A 107 -3.25 -37.63 6.21
CA ALA A 107 -3.58 -36.66 7.25
C ALA A 107 -2.56 -35.51 7.32
N GLU A 108 -1.27 -35.79 7.12
CA GLU A 108 -0.24 -34.75 7.04
C GLU A 108 -0.43 -33.87 5.80
N ARG A 109 -0.70 -34.47 4.64
CA ARG A 109 -1.01 -33.75 3.40
C ARG A 109 -2.19 -32.80 3.60
N ASP A 110 -3.27 -33.27 4.20
CA ASP A 110 -4.48 -32.46 4.41
C ASP A 110 -4.22 -31.28 5.36
N ARG A 111 -3.37 -31.46 6.39
CA ARG A 111 -2.89 -30.36 7.24
C ARG A 111 -2.06 -29.34 6.46
N LEU A 112 -1.11 -29.80 5.64
CA LEU A 112 -0.27 -28.91 4.83
C LEU A 112 -1.09 -28.12 3.79
N ILE A 113 -2.12 -28.73 3.22
CA ILE A 113 -3.06 -28.05 2.32
C ILE A 113 -3.76 -26.90 3.06
N LYS A 114 -4.25 -27.17 4.28
CA LYS A 114 -4.89 -26.14 5.10
C LYS A 114 -3.94 -24.99 5.44
N ASP A 115 -2.73 -25.30 5.91
CA ASP A 115 -1.72 -24.29 6.26
C ASP A 115 -1.35 -23.42 5.03
N ARG A 116 -1.25 -24.04 3.85
CA ARG A 116 -1.04 -23.33 2.58
C ARG A 116 -2.20 -22.38 2.29
N ASP A 117 -3.43 -22.84 2.42
CA ASP A 117 -4.61 -22.03 2.10
C ASP A 117 -4.74 -20.84 3.06
N ASP A 118 -4.46 -21.03 4.35
CA ASP A 118 -4.42 -19.96 5.36
C ASP A 118 -3.31 -18.93 5.06
N ALA A 119 -2.14 -19.39 4.61
CA ALA A 119 -1.05 -18.52 4.17
C ALA A 119 -1.41 -17.72 2.91
N VAL A 120 -2.10 -18.32 1.94
CA VAL A 120 -2.60 -17.64 0.73
C VAL A 120 -3.62 -16.57 1.07
N GLN A 121 -4.54 -16.84 2.01
CA GLN A 121 -5.50 -15.81 2.46
C GLN A 121 -4.81 -14.64 3.17
N SER A 122 -3.82 -14.94 4.02
CA SER A 122 -3.01 -13.91 4.67
C SER A 122 -2.26 -13.04 3.66
N LEU A 123 -1.70 -13.65 2.60
CA LEU A 123 -1.06 -12.94 1.49
C LEU A 123 -2.01 -12.01 0.75
N LYS A 124 -3.22 -12.45 0.43
CA LYS A 124 -4.24 -11.61 -0.21
C LYS A 124 -4.57 -10.38 0.63
N HIS A 125 -4.69 -10.54 1.95
CA HIS A 125 -4.95 -9.42 2.85
C HIS A 125 -3.78 -8.42 2.87
N VAL A 126 -2.54 -8.91 2.95
CA VAL A 126 -1.34 -8.05 2.86
C VAL A 126 -1.28 -7.32 1.52
N GLN A 127 -1.58 -7.99 0.41
CA GLN A 127 -1.56 -7.38 -0.92
C GLN A 127 -2.60 -6.25 -1.04
N SER A 128 -3.80 -6.45 -0.52
CA SER A 128 -4.83 -5.38 -0.45
C SER A 128 -4.34 -4.17 0.35
N ARG A 129 -3.68 -4.39 1.49
CA ARG A 129 -3.08 -3.31 2.28
C ARG A 129 -1.97 -2.59 1.51
N VAL A 130 -1.11 -3.31 0.79
CA VAL A 130 -0.05 -2.70 -0.04
C VAL A 130 -0.66 -1.79 -1.11
N SER A 131 -1.65 -2.27 -1.87
CA SER A 131 -2.33 -1.45 -2.87
C SER A 131 -3.00 -0.20 -2.27
N HIS A 132 -3.56 -0.32 -1.07
CA HIS A 132 -4.09 0.83 -0.35
C HIS A 132 -2.99 1.86 0.01
N HIS A 133 -1.86 1.41 0.54
CA HIS A 133 -0.75 2.31 0.89
C HIS A 133 -0.11 2.93 -0.35
N GLU A 134 -0.03 2.22 -1.48
CA GLU A 134 0.43 2.78 -2.75
C GLU A 134 -0.45 3.96 -3.20
N ALA A 135 -1.78 3.83 -3.06
CA ALA A 135 -2.71 4.91 -3.35
C ALA A 135 -2.55 6.10 -2.38
N GLU A 136 -2.31 5.85 -1.09
CA GLU A 136 -2.02 6.90 -0.11
C GLU A 136 -0.70 7.63 -0.41
N ILE A 137 0.35 6.89 -0.78
CA ILE A 137 1.64 7.47 -1.18
C ILE A 137 1.47 8.38 -2.41
N ALA A 138 0.67 7.96 -3.40
CA ALA A 138 0.36 8.78 -4.55
C ALA A 138 -0.35 10.09 -4.15
N LYS A 139 -1.34 10.03 -3.25
CA LYS A 139 -2.01 11.23 -2.70
C LYS A 139 -1.05 12.15 -1.97
N VAL A 140 -0.14 11.60 -1.15
CA VAL A 140 0.91 12.39 -0.48
C VAL A 140 1.84 13.04 -1.51
N GLY A 141 2.14 12.35 -2.61
CA GLY A 141 2.86 12.91 -3.76
C GLY A 141 2.18 14.17 -4.31
N GLN A 142 0.87 14.09 -4.58
CA GLN A 142 0.08 15.22 -5.06
C GLN A 142 0.11 16.40 -4.07
N ILE A 143 -0.15 16.15 -2.78
CA ILE A 143 -0.13 17.19 -1.75
C ILE A 143 1.24 17.90 -1.69
N ARG A 144 2.34 17.16 -1.90
CA ARG A 144 3.68 17.76 -1.92
C ARG A 144 3.88 18.66 -3.13
N GLN A 145 3.34 18.29 -4.28
CA GLN A 145 3.34 19.11 -5.50
C GLN A 145 2.54 20.39 -5.28
N ASP A 146 1.29 20.29 -4.84
CA ASP A 146 0.41 21.43 -4.59
C ASP A 146 1.07 22.41 -3.58
N ARG A 147 1.69 21.86 -2.52
CA ARG A 147 2.45 22.68 -1.55
C ARG A 147 3.72 23.32 -2.14
N GLY A 148 4.27 22.76 -3.21
CA GLY A 148 5.33 23.38 -4.00
C GLY A 148 4.81 24.61 -4.76
N GLU A 149 3.69 24.45 -5.45
CA GLU A 149 3.02 25.51 -6.22
C GLU A 149 2.59 26.67 -5.32
N PHE A 150 1.89 26.38 -4.21
CA PHE A 150 1.51 27.42 -3.23
C PHE A 150 2.71 28.18 -2.65
N ARG A 151 3.87 27.53 -2.50
CA ARG A 151 5.08 28.20 -2.04
C ARG A 151 5.60 29.18 -3.09
N GLN A 152 5.58 28.80 -4.36
CA GLN A 152 5.98 29.69 -5.46
C GLN A 152 5.06 30.91 -5.56
N GLU A 153 3.74 30.71 -5.52
CA GLU A 153 2.76 31.80 -5.54
C GLU A 153 2.97 32.77 -4.37
N ARG A 154 3.14 32.23 -3.16
CA ARG A 154 3.40 33.04 -1.97
C ARG A 154 4.67 33.87 -2.11
N ASP A 155 5.71 33.31 -2.68
CA ASP A 155 6.99 34.00 -2.84
C ASP A 155 6.90 35.09 -3.94
N GLN A 156 6.11 34.87 -5.01
CA GLN A 156 5.77 35.90 -5.99
C GLN A 156 4.99 37.06 -5.35
N LEU A 157 3.92 36.77 -4.61
CA LEU A 157 3.13 37.78 -3.91
C LEU A 157 3.96 38.59 -2.91
N ARG A 158 4.94 37.95 -2.25
CA ARG A 158 5.88 38.67 -1.37
C ARG A 158 6.74 39.67 -2.13
N GLN A 159 7.22 39.31 -3.33
CA GLN A 159 7.99 40.22 -4.16
C GLN A 159 7.15 41.39 -4.66
N GLU A 160 5.93 41.13 -5.13
CA GLU A 160 4.99 42.18 -5.55
C GLU A 160 4.65 43.13 -4.41
N ARG A 161 4.35 42.58 -3.23
CA ARG A 161 4.12 43.40 -2.03
C ARG A 161 5.32 44.26 -1.68
N GLY A 162 6.54 43.76 -1.87
CA GLY A 162 7.77 44.53 -1.71
C GLY A 162 7.85 45.71 -2.67
N LYS A 163 7.55 45.50 -3.96
CA LYS A 163 7.51 46.55 -4.98
C LYS A 163 6.47 47.62 -4.66
N ILE A 164 5.26 47.20 -4.28
CA ILE A 164 4.17 48.11 -3.89
C ILE A 164 4.58 48.92 -2.66
N ALA A 165 5.19 48.29 -1.65
CA ALA A 165 5.66 49.02 -0.47
C ALA A 165 6.66 50.12 -0.84
N THR A 166 7.62 49.84 -1.73
CA THR A 166 8.55 50.86 -2.25
C THR A 166 7.83 51.99 -2.98
N GLN A 167 6.86 51.66 -3.85
CA GLN A 167 6.06 52.67 -4.55
C GLN A 167 5.26 53.56 -3.59
N VAL A 168 4.65 52.96 -2.57
CA VAL A 168 3.92 53.69 -1.54
C VAL A 168 4.87 54.65 -0.81
N THR A 169 6.05 54.19 -0.40
CA THR A 169 7.05 55.08 0.24
C THR A 169 7.45 56.25 -0.66
N GLN A 170 7.66 56.00 -1.96
CA GLN A 170 8.00 57.06 -2.92
C GLN A 170 6.86 58.08 -3.09
N LEU A 171 5.62 57.60 -3.23
CA LEU A 171 4.45 58.47 -3.36
C LEU A 171 4.20 59.29 -2.08
N THR A 172 4.38 58.69 -0.90
CA THR A 172 4.30 59.41 0.38
C THR A 172 5.32 60.55 0.42
N ALA A 173 6.59 60.28 0.08
CA ALA A 173 7.62 61.31 0.05
C ALA A 173 7.33 62.43 -0.97
N GLN A 174 6.79 62.08 -2.14
CA GLN A 174 6.35 63.07 -3.14
C GLN A 174 5.20 63.93 -2.63
N LEU A 175 4.24 63.34 -1.92
CA LEU A 175 3.12 64.06 -1.33
C LEU A 175 3.57 65.04 -0.23
N ASP A 176 4.52 64.62 0.60
CA ASP A 176 5.11 65.48 1.64
C ASP A 176 5.83 66.68 1.00
N GLN A 177 6.60 66.46 -0.07
CA GLN A 177 7.27 67.53 -0.80
C GLN A 177 6.27 68.51 -1.44
N LEU A 178 5.24 68.01 -2.13
CA LEU A 178 4.21 68.86 -2.74
C LEU A 178 3.44 69.65 -1.69
N SER A 179 3.20 69.07 -0.51
CA SER A 179 2.57 69.77 0.61
C SER A 179 3.45 70.91 1.10
N HIS A 180 4.76 70.68 1.25
CA HIS A 180 5.73 71.71 1.64
C HIS A 180 5.83 72.84 0.59
N ASP A 181 5.86 72.49 -0.70
CA ASP A 181 5.92 73.45 -1.79
C ASP A 181 4.65 74.32 -1.84
N ARG A 182 3.47 73.69 -1.65
CA ARG A 182 2.19 74.39 -1.57
C ARG A 182 2.16 75.37 -0.40
N ASP A 183 2.59 74.95 0.78
CA ASP A 183 2.58 75.81 1.97
C ASP A 183 3.54 76.99 1.79
N THR A 184 4.71 76.76 1.17
CA THR A 184 5.63 77.82 0.76
C THR A 184 5.01 78.80 -0.24
N ALA A 185 4.29 78.29 -1.25
CA ALA A 185 3.60 79.13 -2.23
C ALA A 185 2.49 79.97 -1.58
N ILE A 186 1.75 79.40 -0.62
CA ILE A 186 0.73 80.11 0.17
C ILE A 186 1.36 81.25 0.98
N LEU A 187 2.51 81.00 1.62
CA LEU A 187 3.24 82.05 2.36
C LEU A 187 3.63 83.21 1.44
N LYS A 188 4.26 82.91 0.29
CA LYS A 188 4.64 83.92 -0.72
C LYS A 188 3.43 84.72 -1.22
N ARG A 189 2.32 84.04 -1.52
CA ARG A 189 1.08 84.70 -1.94
C ARG A 189 0.56 85.64 -0.86
N ASN A 190 0.51 85.20 0.39
CA ASN A 190 0.00 86.00 1.51
C ASN A 190 0.90 87.19 1.82
N GLU A 191 2.21 87.09 1.57
CA GLU A 191 3.15 88.19 1.67
C GLU A 191 2.92 89.22 0.55
N ALA A 192 2.81 88.78 -0.70
CA ALA A 192 2.49 89.65 -1.84
C ALA A 192 1.14 90.39 -1.67
N ILE A 193 0.12 89.72 -1.10
CA ILE A 193 -1.16 90.36 -0.76
C ILE A 193 -0.96 91.46 0.29
N ARG A 194 -0.17 91.19 1.35
CA ARG A 194 0.12 92.18 2.41
C ARG A 194 0.89 93.38 1.85
N GLU A 195 1.86 93.16 0.97
CA GLU A 195 2.59 94.24 0.30
C GLU A 195 1.66 95.05 -0.61
N GLY A 196 0.84 94.38 -1.42
CA GLY A 196 -0.16 95.05 -2.26
C GLY A 196 -1.14 95.91 -1.46
N GLN A 197 -1.61 95.42 -0.30
CA GLN A 197 -2.44 96.19 0.63
C GLN A 197 -1.71 97.44 1.15
N LYS A 198 -0.44 97.32 1.57
CA LYS A 198 0.37 98.48 2.00
C LYS A 198 0.50 99.53 0.90
N TYR A 199 0.74 99.12 -0.34
CA TYR A 199 0.79 100.05 -1.49
C TYR A 199 -0.56 100.73 -1.75
N TYR A 200 -1.65 99.97 -1.68
CA TYR A 200 -3.00 100.51 -1.84
C TYR A 200 -3.34 101.53 -0.75
N ASP A 201 -3.08 101.20 0.51
CA ASP A 201 -3.32 102.10 1.65
C ASP A 201 -2.46 103.37 1.54
N SER A 202 -1.18 103.23 1.20
CA SER A 202 -0.30 104.39 0.95
C SER A 202 -0.83 105.28 -0.18
N SER A 203 -1.27 104.68 -1.28
CA SER A 203 -1.84 105.42 -2.42
C SER A 203 -3.14 106.13 -2.05
N ARG A 204 -3.99 105.47 -1.24
CA ARG A 204 -5.22 106.06 -0.70
C ARG A 204 -4.91 107.27 0.19
N ASP A 205 -3.91 107.17 1.06
CA ASP A 205 -3.48 108.26 1.93
C ASP A 205 -2.93 109.44 1.11
N PHE A 206 -2.12 109.17 0.08
CA PHE A 206 -1.66 110.22 -0.84
C PHE A 206 -2.82 110.91 -1.58
N LEU A 207 -3.80 110.16 -2.07
CA LEU A 207 -4.98 110.74 -2.71
C LEU A 207 -5.81 111.60 -1.75
N ALA A 208 -5.94 111.17 -0.49
CA ALA A 208 -6.58 111.98 0.55
C ALA A 208 -5.84 113.29 0.80
N GLN A 209 -4.50 113.25 0.92
CA GLN A 209 -3.67 114.46 1.07
C GLN A 209 -3.83 115.43 -0.12
N ILE A 210 -3.89 114.91 -1.36
CA ILE A 210 -4.13 115.75 -2.54
C ILE A 210 -5.51 116.40 -2.48
N ALA A 211 -6.55 115.65 -2.09
CA ALA A 211 -7.90 116.17 -1.95
C ALA A 211 -7.98 117.29 -0.89
N ASP A 212 -7.34 117.09 0.26
CA ASP A 212 -7.25 118.09 1.33
C ASP A 212 -6.53 119.36 0.84
N MET A 213 -5.41 119.21 0.14
CA MET A 213 -4.67 120.32 -0.45
C MET A 213 -5.51 121.09 -1.49
N GLN A 214 -6.26 120.39 -2.33
CA GLN A 214 -7.17 121.00 -3.31
C GLN A 214 -8.32 121.76 -2.62
N HIS A 215 -8.82 121.27 -1.49
CA HIS A 215 -9.83 121.95 -0.68
C HIS A 215 -9.25 123.23 -0.04
N ALA A 216 -8.06 123.14 0.54
CA ALA A 216 -7.37 124.30 1.11
C ALA A 216 -7.08 125.37 0.04
N TYR A 217 -6.63 124.97 -1.14
CA TYR A 217 -6.42 125.89 -2.27
C TYR A 217 -7.73 126.58 -2.71
N ARG A 218 -8.86 125.86 -2.72
CA ARG A 218 -10.18 126.43 -3.03
C ARG A 218 -10.62 127.47 -1.99
N LEU A 219 -10.42 127.21 -0.70
CA LEU A 219 -10.72 128.17 0.37
C LEU A 219 -9.89 129.45 0.22
N VAL A 220 -8.58 129.32 0.06
CA VAL A 220 -7.70 130.49 -0.13
C VAL A 220 -8.08 131.29 -1.38
N ARG A 221 -8.49 130.61 -2.45
CA ARG A 221 -8.96 131.27 -3.68
C ARG A 221 -10.29 132.00 -3.48
N GLN A 222 -11.24 131.41 -2.74
CA GLN A 222 -12.49 132.07 -2.37
C GLN A 222 -12.25 133.30 -1.47
N ASP A 223 -11.34 133.19 -0.49
CA ASP A 223 -10.94 134.32 0.35
C ASP A 223 -10.29 135.43 -0.50
N PHE A 224 -9.44 135.07 -1.47
CA PHE A 224 -8.85 136.01 -2.42
C PHE A 224 -9.89 136.71 -3.30
N ASP A 225 -10.89 135.96 -3.77
CA ASP A 225 -11.96 136.49 -4.59
C ASP A 225 -12.91 137.40 -3.76
N GLN A 226 -13.12 137.13 -2.45
CA GLN A 226 -13.91 137.98 -1.53
C GLN A 226 -13.23 139.29 -1.10
N VAL A 227 -11.90 139.37 -1.18
CA VAL A 227 -11.14 140.60 -0.86
C VAL A 227 -11.11 141.58 -2.05
N ARG A 228 -11.67 141.18 -3.21
CA ARG A 228 -11.63 141.93 -4.48
C ARG A 228 -12.94 142.62 -4.88
N ASP A 229 -13.98 142.52 -4.06
CA ASP A 229 -15.22 143.32 -4.11
C ASP A 229 -15.24 144.37 -2.97
#